data_AF-A0A7S4AL86-F1
#
_entry.id   AF-A0A7S4AL86-F1
#
_cell.length_a   1.000
_cell.length_b   1.000
_cell.length_c   1.000
_cell.angle_alpha   90.00
_cell.angle_beta   90.00
_cell.angle_gamma   90.00
#
_symmetry.space_group_name_H-M   'P 1'
#
loop_
_entity.id
_entity.type
_entity.pdbx_description
1 polymer ?
#
loop_
_entity_poly.entity_id
_entity_poly.type
_entity_poly.pdbx_seq_one_letter_code
_entity_poly.pdbx_strand_id
1 'polypeptide(L)'
;MKFTVAATALFLASASAFAPRNGVVNNKVTAPLNAFSSEIFEVTEVDFADTKETIVKGGRDLFPLLPKAFEGIKQVGVIGWGSQAPAQAQNMMDSLNEVGADIKVTIGLREGSSSFEEAKSVGFSEEDGTLGEMYDVIKNSDLVMLLISDAAQAKLYKEIFAAMKPGATLGLSHGFLLGYLDSIGEKFPDDMDVIAVCPKGMGPSVRRLYEQGKEVNGAGINSSFAVHQNVSGKATELALGWGVAVGSPFMFETSLRSEYCSDIYGERGILLGAVHGIVESLFRRYTRQGMSAEDAFVNSSESITGNITKIISTQGIKAVYEGLSDDDKKIFQTAYSASYKPAKEILQEIYDEVSSGNEIRTVIMHGDRIDRYPVGKIDGTDTWKVGEKVRADRDDDKIPLNPFTAGVYVATMMAQIDVLLEEGHPYSEVVNESVIEAVDSLCPYMHYKGVAFMVDNCSFTAKTGSRKWAPRFDYILDQLAYTSVDNGAAVNEDLISDFENHKVHQAVEECCKLRPAVDISLFAATSTKEIVIQ
;
A
#
# COMPACT_ATOMS: atom_id res chain seq x y z
N MET A 1 -21.98 -72.71 0.46
CA MET A 1 -22.99 -71.64 0.63
C MET A 1 -22.22 -70.39 1.06
N LYS A 2 -21.93 -69.42 0.17
CA LYS A 2 -22.77 -68.27 -0.27
C LYS A 2 -23.21 -67.40 0.93
N PHE A 3 -23.01 -66.08 1.07
CA PHE A 3 -22.97 -64.90 0.16
C PHE A 3 -22.04 -63.80 0.77
N THR A 4 -21.19 -62.99 0.09
CA THR A 4 -21.29 -61.92 -0.95
C THR A 4 -21.57 -60.47 -0.48
N VAL A 5 -20.75 -59.52 -1.00
CA VAL A 5 -20.90 -58.06 -1.27
C VAL A 5 -20.80 -57.03 -0.11
N ALA A 6 -19.78 -56.14 -0.16
CA ALA A 6 -19.92 -54.69 -0.45
C ALA A 6 -18.72 -53.86 0.08
N ALA A 7 -17.92 -53.28 -0.82
CA ALA A 7 -17.40 -51.90 -0.71
C ALA A 7 -16.46 -51.63 -1.90
N THR A 8 -17.06 -51.07 -2.94
CA THR A 8 -16.46 -50.49 -4.13
C THR A 8 -15.82 -49.14 -3.78
N ALA A 9 -14.69 -48.83 -4.42
CA ALA A 9 -14.18 -47.49 -4.72
C ALA A 9 -14.05 -46.48 -3.56
N LEU A 10 -12.82 -46.33 -3.03
CA LEU A 10 -12.35 -45.02 -2.63
C LEU A 10 -11.23 -44.59 -3.58
N PHE A 11 -11.49 -43.46 -4.22
CA PHE A 11 -10.61 -42.74 -5.12
C PHE A 11 -9.16 -42.71 -4.62
N LEU A 12 -8.25 -43.25 -5.43
CA LEU A 12 -6.87 -42.77 -5.53
C LEU A 12 -6.91 -41.37 -6.18
N ALA A 13 -7.46 -40.40 -5.46
CA ALA A 13 -7.05 -39.02 -5.62
C ALA A 13 -5.76 -38.92 -4.81
N SER A 14 -4.64 -39.32 -5.41
CA SER A 14 -3.34 -38.88 -4.95
C SER A 14 -3.40 -37.36 -5.00
N ALA A 15 -3.60 -36.74 -3.84
CA ALA A 15 -3.32 -35.34 -3.62
C ALA A 15 -1.87 -35.16 -4.07
N SER A 16 -1.71 -34.64 -5.27
CA SER A 16 -0.51 -33.94 -5.67
C SER A 16 -0.39 -32.79 -4.68
N ALA A 17 0.28 -33.04 -3.56
CA ALA A 17 0.95 -32.02 -2.80
C ALA A 17 1.95 -31.38 -3.78
N PHE A 18 1.45 -30.41 -4.53
CA PHE A 18 2.22 -29.55 -5.42
C PHE A 18 3.08 -28.67 -4.50
N ALA A 19 4.25 -29.19 -4.15
CA ALA A 19 5.41 -28.33 -4.01
C ALA A 19 5.55 -27.56 -5.35
N PRO A 20 5.91 -26.26 -5.33
CA PRO A 20 6.15 -25.52 -6.56
C PRO A 20 7.17 -26.31 -7.39
N ARG A 21 6.73 -26.83 -8.55
CA ARG A 21 7.65 -27.45 -9.50
C ARG A 21 8.33 -26.32 -10.23
N ASN A 22 9.66 -26.33 -10.13
CA ASN A 22 10.64 -25.38 -10.66
C ASN A 22 10.78 -24.12 -9.80
N GLY A 23 12.02 -23.93 -9.33
CA GLY A 23 12.38 -22.89 -8.38
C GLY A 23 11.97 -21.52 -8.87
N VAL A 24 11.17 -20.83 -8.05
CA VAL A 24 11.23 -19.38 -7.97
C VAL A 24 12.71 -19.07 -7.76
N VAL A 25 13.33 -18.46 -8.77
CA VAL A 25 14.74 -18.12 -8.70
C VAL A 25 14.89 -17.20 -7.50
N ASN A 26 15.57 -17.69 -6.47
CA ASN A 26 15.91 -16.93 -5.28
C ASN A 26 17.03 -15.93 -5.65
N ASN A 27 16.74 -15.05 -6.60
CA ASN A 27 17.57 -13.90 -6.89
C ASN A 27 17.29 -12.93 -5.77
N LYS A 28 18.16 -12.95 -4.74
CA LYS A 28 18.34 -11.77 -3.90
C LYS A 28 18.39 -10.55 -4.81
N VAL A 29 17.62 -9.51 -4.48
CA VAL A 29 17.61 -8.25 -5.22
C VAL A 29 19.06 -7.75 -5.22
N THR A 30 19.76 -7.93 -6.34
CA THR A 30 21.22 -7.73 -6.48
C THR A 30 21.55 -6.74 -7.58
N ALA A 31 20.55 -6.06 -8.13
CA ALA A 31 20.77 -4.95 -9.03
C ALA A 31 21.29 -3.74 -8.21
N PRO A 32 22.33 -3.03 -8.70
CA PRO A 32 22.78 -1.81 -8.04
C PRO A 32 21.64 -0.79 -8.03
N LEU A 33 21.45 -0.17 -6.86
CA LEU A 33 20.38 0.76 -6.51
C LEU A 33 20.20 1.88 -7.55
N ASN A 34 18.98 1.96 -8.10
CA ASN A 34 18.25 3.16 -8.51
C ASN A 34 19.09 4.28 -9.12
N ALA A 35 19.58 4.06 -10.34
CA ALA A 35 20.14 5.12 -11.16
C ALA A 35 19.44 5.09 -12.52
N PHE A 36 18.30 5.77 -12.61
CA PHE A 36 17.66 6.06 -13.89
C PHE A 36 18.11 7.43 -14.40
N SER A 37 17.95 7.62 -15.70
CA SER A 37 18.12 8.92 -16.35
C SER A 37 16.81 9.35 -16.98
N SER A 38 16.60 10.66 -17.04
CA SER A 38 15.50 11.26 -17.79
C SER A 38 15.99 12.45 -18.62
N GLU A 39 15.46 12.58 -19.83
CA GLU A 39 15.72 13.67 -20.76
C GLU A 39 14.69 14.82 -20.64
N ILE A 40 13.67 14.65 -19.80
CA ILE A 40 12.56 15.59 -19.64
C ILE A 40 12.50 16.16 -18.22
N PHE A 41 12.51 15.28 -17.23
CA PHE A 41 12.43 15.60 -15.82
C PHE A 41 13.82 15.66 -15.18
N GLU A 42 13.98 16.58 -14.22
CA GLU A 42 15.20 16.71 -13.43
C GLU A 42 15.33 15.54 -12.45
N VAL A 43 16.40 14.76 -12.61
CA VAL A 43 16.76 13.68 -11.69
C VAL A 43 17.67 14.23 -10.60
N THR A 44 17.28 14.04 -9.35
CA THR A 44 18.02 14.48 -8.17
C THR A 44 18.56 13.27 -7.42
N GLU A 45 19.83 13.30 -7.02
CA GLU A 45 20.39 12.30 -6.10
C GLU A 45 20.10 12.72 -4.64
N VAL A 46 19.66 11.76 -3.83
CA VAL A 46 19.37 11.95 -2.41
C VAL A 46 20.16 10.94 -1.60
N ASP A 47 20.81 11.41 -0.54
CA ASP A 47 21.50 10.56 0.42
C ASP A 47 20.47 9.96 1.40
N PHE A 48 19.99 8.75 1.12
CA PHE A 48 19.17 8.00 2.07
C PHE A 48 20.07 7.17 2.98
N ALA A 49 20.32 7.71 4.17
CA ALA A 49 21.22 7.13 5.16
C ALA A 49 22.64 6.89 4.59
N ASP A 50 23.05 5.63 4.43
CA ASP A 50 24.36 5.26 3.86
C ASP A 50 24.29 4.87 2.37
N THR A 51 23.17 5.14 1.71
CA THR A 51 22.97 4.90 0.27
C THR A 51 22.65 6.20 -0.47
N LYS A 52 22.93 6.21 -1.78
CA LYS A 52 22.53 7.27 -2.71
C LYS A 52 21.48 6.69 -3.63
N GLU A 53 20.34 7.37 -3.73
CA GLU A 53 19.27 6.98 -4.65
C GLU A 53 18.83 8.19 -5.49
N THR A 54 18.36 7.93 -6.71
CA THR A 54 17.82 8.98 -7.57
C THR A 54 16.31 9.10 -7.42
N ILE A 55 15.81 10.33 -7.39
CA ILE A 55 14.38 10.66 -7.41
C ILE A 55 14.07 11.69 -8.49
N VAL A 56 12.80 11.81 -8.84
CA VAL A 56 12.24 12.98 -9.52
C VAL A 56 11.25 13.64 -8.56
N LYS A 57 11.47 14.91 -8.25
CA LYS A 57 10.49 15.70 -7.50
C LYS A 57 9.33 16.03 -8.41
N GLY A 58 8.11 15.97 -7.90
CA GLY A 58 6.92 16.40 -8.60
C GLY A 58 6.55 17.84 -8.29
N GLY A 59 5.49 18.30 -8.94
CA GLY A 59 4.95 19.65 -8.77
C GLY A 59 4.10 20.03 -9.97
N ARG A 60 3.15 20.96 -9.75
CA ARG A 60 2.29 21.46 -10.84
C ARG A 60 3.09 22.27 -11.86
N ASP A 61 4.19 22.89 -11.44
CA ASP A 61 5.16 23.55 -12.30
C ASP A 61 5.79 22.62 -13.36
N LEU A 62 5.70 21.30 -13.18
CA LEU A 62 6.17 20.31 -14.16
C LEU A 62 5.11 19.90 -15.19
N PHE A 63 3.85 20.31 -15.03
CA PHE A 63 2.78 19.95 -15.99
C PHE A 63 3.06 20.39 -17.44
N PRO A 64 3.72 21.53 -17.72
CA PRO A 64 4.10 21.90 -19.08
C PRO A 64 5.02 20.89 -19.79
N LEU A 65 5.65 19.97 -19.06
CA LEU A 65 6.49 18.90 -19.59
C LEU A 65 5.69 17.66 -20.02
N LEU A 66 4.44 17.50 -19.56
CA LEU A 66 3.62 16.32 -19.83
C LEU A 66 3.41 16.04 -21.33
N PRO A 67 3.16 17.05 -22.20
CA PRO A 67 3.04 16.78 -23.64
C PRO A 67 4.31 16.18 -24.27
N LYS A 68 5.50 16.51 -23.74
CA LYS A 68 6.76 15.93 -24.19
C LYS A 68 6.93 14.51 -23.63
N ALA A 69 6.59 14.29 -22.36
CA ALA A 69 6.66 12.97 -21.72
C ALA A 69 5.74 11.94 -22.39
N PHE A 70 4.55 12.38 -22.81
CA PHE A 70 3.55 11.57 -23.50
C PHE A 70 3.63 11.67 -25.03
N GLU A 71 4.79 12.00 -25.60
CA GLU A 71 4.92 12.11 -27.06
C GLU A 71 4.60 10.78 -27.76
N GLY A 72 3.54 10.79 -28.58
CA GLY A 72 3.02 9.62 -29.29
C GLY A 72 1.80 8.99 -28.64
N ILE A 73 1.43 9.43 -27.43
CA ILE A 73 0.19 9.03 -26.76
C ILE A 73 -0.93 9.98 -27.19
N LYS A 74 -2.03 9.42 -27.71
CA LYS A 74 -3.26 10.14 -28.03
C LYS A 74 -4.40 9.75 -27.11
N GLN A 75 -4.42 8.50 -26.65
CA GLN A 75 -5.38 8.03 -25.67
C GLN A 75 -4.70 7.25 -24.54
N VAL A 76 -5.03 7.64 -23.31
CA VAL A 76 -4.76 6.88 -22.09
C VAL A 76 -6.04 6.16 -21.68
N GLY A 77 -6.00 4.82 -21.71
CA GLY A 77 -7.11 3.98 -21.25
C GLY A 77 -6.94 3.65 -19.77
N VAL A 78 -7.82 4.16 -18.92
CA VAL A 78 -7.85 3.81 -17.50
C VAL A 78 -8.88 2.70 -17.29
N ILE A 79 -8.41 1.49 -16.97
CA ILE A 79 -9.23 0.29 -16.96
C ILE A 79 -9.67 -0.04 -15.54
N GLY A 80 -10.98 -0.04 -15.29
CA GLY A 80 -11.57 -0.26 -13.97
C GLY A 80 -12.03 1.03 -13.27
N TRP A 81 -12.73 0.87 -12.15
CA TRP A 81 -13.22 1.97 -11.30
C TRP A 81 -13.26 1.56 -9.82
N GLY A 82 -12.15 0.98 -9.36
CA GLY A 82 -11.93 0.56 -7.97
C GLY A 82 -11.45 1.73 -7.10
N SER A 83 -10.44 1.50 -6.25
CA SER A 83 -9.86 2.55 -5.40
C SER A 83 -8.95 3.51 -6.19
N GLN A 84 -7.98 2.99 -6.95
CA GLN A 84 -6.98 3.80 -7.66
C GLN A 84 -7.52 4.49 -8.92
N ALA A 85 -8.33 3.80 -9.73
CA ALA A 85 -8.78 4.32 -11.02
C ALA A 85 -9.54 5.67 -10.96
N PRO A 86 -10.50 5.88 -10.05
CA PRO A 86 -11.17 7.18 -9.94
C PRO A 86 -10.20 8.32 -9.63
N ALA A 87 -9.21 8.09 -8.76
CA ALA A 87 -8.25 9.11 -8.37
C ALA A 87 -7.27 9.44 -9.51
N GLN A 88 -6.64 8.40 -10.08
CA GLN A 88 -5.64 8.61 -11.12
C GLN A 88 -6.24 9.16 -12.41
N ALA A 89 -7.43 8.70 -12.81
CA ALA A 89 -8.11 9.24 -13.99
C ALA A 89 -8.43 10.73 -13.84
N GLN A 90 -9.01 11.13 -12.71
CA GLN A 90 -9.35 12.54 -12.47
C GLN A 90 -8.10 13.41 -12.33
N ASN A 91 -7.06 12.94 -11.64
CA ASN A 91 -5.82 13.71 -11.50
C ASN A 91 -5.13 13.89 -12.86
N MET A 92 -4.99 12.82 -13.64
CA MET A 92 -4.39 12.89 -14.96
C MET A 92 -5.21 13.77 -15.91
N MET A 93 -6.54 13.64 -15.90
CA MET A 93 -7.42 14.52 -16.68
C MET A 93 -7.24 15.99 -16.29
N ASP A 94 -7.25 16.31 -14.98
CA ASP A 94 -7.05 17.67 -14.49
C ASP A 94 -5.69 18.23 -14.95
N SER A 95 -4.61 17.47 -14.76
CA SER A 95 -3.24 17.90 -15.11
C SER A 95 -3.05 18.12 -16.61
N LEU A 96 -3.60 17.23 -17.44
CA LEU A 96 -3.53 17.35 -18.91
C LEU A 96 -4.37 18.53 -19.42
N ASN A 97 -5.56 18.75 -18.85
CA ASN A 97 -6.42 19.87 -19.21
C ASN A 97 -5.80 21.22 -18.81
N GLU A 98 -5.10 21.30 -17.67
CA GLU A 98 -4.45 22.51 -17.19
C GLU A 98 -3.45 23.08 -18.21
N VAL A 99 -2.78 22.20 -18.97
CA VAL A 99 -1.81 22.58 -20.01
C VAL A 99 -2.33 22.43 -21.45
N GLY A 100 -3.62 22.11 -21.61
CA GLY A 100 -4.25 21.94 -22.93
C GLY A 100 -3.62 20.82 -23.77
N ALA A 101 -3.18 19.73 -23.13
CA ALA A 101 -2.60 18.59 -23.84
C ALA A 101 -3.67 17.88 -24.69
N ASP A 102 -3.34 17.60 -25.95
CA ASP A 102 -4.19 16.83 -26.88
C ASP A 102 -4.06 15.31 -26.63
N ILE A 103 -4.44 14.90 -25.41
CA ILE A 103 -4.40 13.51 -24.93
C ILE A 103 -5.74 13.22 -24.24
N LYS A 104 -6.45 12.20 -24.70
CA LYS A 104 -7.73 11.81 -24.13
C LYS A 104 -7.55 10.77 -23.02
N VAL A 105 -8.09 11.06 -21.84
CA VAL A 105 -8.24 10.07 -20.76
C VAL A 105 -9.61 9.40 -20.91
N THR A 106 -9.62 8.08 -21.15
CA THR A 106 -10.84 7.31 -21.40
C THR A 106 -10.96 6.15 -20.41
N ILE A 107 -12.11 6.03 -19.76
CA ILE A 107 -12.37 4.97 -18.78
C ILE A 107 -12.94 3.73 -19.46
N GLY A 108 -12.31 2.58 -19.25
CA GLY A 108 -12.79 1.28 -19.73
C GLY A 108 -13.41 0.47 -18.60
N LEU A 109 -14.70 0.20 -18.68
CA LEU A 109 -15.43 -0.62 -17.70
C LEU A 109 -16.04 -1.86 -18.36
N ARG A 110 -16.04 -2.97 -17.62
CA ARG A 110 -16.72 -4.19 -18.07
C ARG A 110 -18.19 -3.93 -18.33
N GLU A 111 -18.77 -4.64 -19.29
CA GLU A 111 -20.20 -4.59 -19.57
C GLU A 111 -21.03 -4.83 -18.29
N GLY A 112 -22.05 -3.98 -18.07
CA GLY A 112 -22.93 -4.04 -16.89
C GLY A 112 -22.26 -3.62 -15.58
N SER A 113 -21.10 -2.97 -15.60
CA SER A 113 -20.47 -2.43 -14.39
C SER A 113 -21.40 -1.42 -13.69
N SER A 114 -21.54 -1.54 -12.37
CA SER A 114 -22.28 -0.57 -11.56
C SER A 114 -21.59 0.80 -11.48
N SER A 115 -20.32 0.89 -11.89
CA SER A 115 -19.50 2.10 -11.77
C SER A 115 -19.64 3.08 -12.94
N PHE A 116 -20.43 2.76 -13.98
CA PHE A 116 -20.68 3.69 -15.10
C PHE A 116 -21.24 5.03 -14.61
N GLU A 117 -22.26 4.99 -13.74
CA GLU A 117 -22.89 6.20 -13.20
C GLU A 117 -21.94 7.01 -12.31
N GLU A 118 -20.98 6.35 -11.66
CA GLU A 118 -19.98 7.06 -10.86
C GLU A 118 -18.97 7.79 -11.74
N ALA A 119 -18.45 7.13 -12.78
CA ALA A 119 -17.58 7.78 -13.75
C ALA A 119 -18.28 8.98 -14.43
N LYS A 120 -19.56 8.84 -14.79
CA LYS A 120 -20.41 9.93 -15.32
C LYS A 120 -20.52 11.11 -14.36
N SER A 121 -20.72 10.84 -13.07
CA SER A 121 -20.87 11.90 -12.06
C SER A 121 -19.64 12.79 -11.89
N VAL A 122 -18.47 12.34 -12.36
CA VAL A 122 -17.21 13.10 -12.28
C VAL A 122 -16.65 13.50 -13.66
N GLY A 123 -17.49 13.47 -14.70
CA GLY A 123 -17.17 14.08 -16.00
C GLY A 123 -16.69 13.12 -17.10
N PHE A 124 -16.75 11.80 -16.91
CA PHE A 124 -16.47 10.82 -17.97
C PHE A 124 -17.76 10.34 -18.63
N SER A 125 -17.90 10.47 -19.95
CA SER A 125 -19.13 10.14 -20.67
C SER A 125 -18.88 9.39 -21.97
N GLU A 126 -19.85 8.58 -22.38
CA GLU A 126 -19.83 7.90 -23.68
C GLU A 126 -19.93 8.91 -24.84
N GLU A 127 -20.65 10.02 -24.63
CA GLU A 127 -20.85 11.08 -25.64
C GLU A 127 -19.54 11.82 -25.96
N ASP A 128 -18.71 12.07 -24.95
CA ASP A 128 -17.40 12.71 -25.10
C ASP A 128 -16.30 11.70 -25.51
N GLY A 129 -16.66 10.41 -25.56
CA GLY A 129 -15.74 9.31 -25.81
C GLY A 129 -14.71 9.12 -24.70
N THR A 130 -15.03 9.54 -23.48
CA THR A 130 -14.18 9.42 -22.28
C THR A 130 -14.64 8.29 -21.35
N LEU A 131 -15.66 7.52 -21.73
CA LEU A 131 -16.14 6.32 -21.04
C LEU A 131 -16.62 5.28 -22.06
N GLY A 132 -16.29 4.00 -21.86
CA GLY A 132 -16.70 2.92 -22.77
C GLY A 132 -16.50 1.50 -22.22
N GLU A 133 -16.79 0.52 -23.07
CA GLU A 133 -16.55 -0.91 -22.77
C GLU A 133 -15.05 -1.18 -22.65
N MET A 134 -14.67 -2.01 -21.68
CA MET A 134 -13.30 -2.29 -21.27
C MET A 134 -12.35 -2.62 -22.43
N TYR A 135 -12.69 -3.61 -23.25
CA TYR A 135 -11.83 -4.07 -24.34
C TYR A 135 -11.82 -3.11 -25.52
N ASP A 136 -12.92 -2.42 -25.79
CA ASP A 136 -12.95 -1.34 -26.79
C ASP A 136 -12.02 -0.20 -26.40
N VAL A 137 -11.96 0.18 -25.12
CA VAL A 137 -11.02 1.19 -24.63
C VAL A 137 -9.58 0.69 -24.73
N ILE A 138 -9.29 -0.53 -24.26
CA ILE A 138 -7.95 -1.15 -24.35
C ILE A 138 -7.43 -1.13 -25.78
N LYS A 139 -8.27 -1.53 -26.75
CA LYS A 139 -7.90 -1.64 -28.17
C LYS A 139 -7.52 -0.30 -28.81
N ASN A 140 -8.07 0.81 -28.31
CA ASN A 140 -7.86 2.13 -28.89
C ASN A 140 -6.75 2.93 -28.17
N SER A 141 -6.34 2.53 -26.96
CA SER A 141 -5.37 3.27 -26.14
C SER A 141 -3.91 3.02 -26.52
N ASP A 142 -3.10 4.08 -26.46
CA ASP A 142 -1.63 4.01 -26.60
C ASP A 142 -0.95 3.65 -25.27
N LEU A 143 -1.51 4.13 -24.16
CA LEU A 143 -1.16 3.74 -22.80
C LEU A 143 -2.39 3.11 -22.14
N VAL A 144 -2.26 1.88 -21.66
CA VAL A 144 -3.32 1.17 -20.92
C VAL A 144 -2.93 1.09 -19.45
N MET A 145 -3.57 1.89 -18.61
CA MET A 145 -3.44 1.83 -17.15
C MET A 145 -4.40 0.76 -16.60
N LEU A 146 -3.86 -0.40 -16.24
CA LEU A 146 -4.65 -1.55 -15.78
C LEU A 146 -4.91 -1.45 -14.26
N LEU A 147 -6.03 -0.83 -13.89
CA LEU A 147 -6.39 -0.50 -12.50
C LEU A 147 -7.63 -1.28 -12.01
N ILE A 148 -7.81 -2.49 -12.51
CA ILE A 148 -8.77 -3.48 -12.00
C ILE A 148 -8.14 -4.26 -10.83
N SER A 149 -8.96 -4.99 -10.07
CA SER A 149 -8.46 -5.83 -8.98
C SER A 149 -7.42 -6.84 -9.47
N ASP A 150 -6.40 -7.09 -8.66
CA ASP A 150 -5.29 -7.99 -8.98
C ASP A 150 -5.74 -9.41 -9.38
N ALA A 151 -6.73 -9.97 -8.68
CA ALA A 151 -7.33 -11.25 -9.03
C ALA A 151 -7.99 -11.24 -10.44
N ALA A 152 -8.54 -10.11 -10.86
CA ALA A 152 -9.09 -9.94 -12.21
C ALA A 152 -7.97 -9.80 -13.25
N GLN A 153 -6.86 -9.13 -12.93
CA GLN A 153 -5.69 -9.12 -13.82
C GLN A 153 -5.18 -10.54 -14.07
N ALA A 154 -4.97 -11.33 -13.01
CA ALA A 154 -4.54 -12.73 -13.11
C ALA A 154 -5.51 -13.61 -13.92
N LYS A 155 -6.80 -13.29 -13.90
CA LYS A 155 -7.84 -14.01 -14.65
C LYS A 155 -7.92 -13.61 -16.12
N LEU A 156 -7.72 -12.32 -16.44
CA LEU A 156 -8.05 -11.73 -17.74
C LEU A 156 -6.83 -11.31 -18.58
N TYR A 157 -5.60 -11.50 -18.07
CA TYR A 157 -4.40 -10.98 -18.73
C TYR A 157 -4.25 -11.44 -20.18
N LYS A 158 -4.68 -12.67 -20.53
CA LYS A 158 -4.59 -13.17 -21.91
C LYS A 158 -5.49 -12.39 -22.85
N GLU A 159 -6.73 -12.17 -22.45
CA GLU A 159 -7.70 -11.38 -23.21
C GLU A 159 -7.27 -9.91 -23.29
N ILE A 160 -6.74 -9.35 -22.21
CA ILE A 160 -6.23 -7.97 -22.17
C ILE A 160 -5.05 -7.81 -23.14
N PHE A 161 -4.03 -8.68 -23.04
CA PHE A 161 -2.86 -8.63 -23.92
C PHE A 161 -3.25 -8.80 -25.40
N ALA A 162 -4.21 -9.68 -25.69
CA ALA A 162 -4.71 -9.88 -27.05
C ALA A 162 -5.51 -8.68 -27.60
N ALA A 163 -6.15 -7.90 -26.73
CA ALA A 163 -6.92 -6.72 -27.13
C ALA A 163 -6.05 -5.48 -27.34
N MET A 164 -4.88 -5.40 -26.69
CA MET A 164 -3.96 -4.27 -26.82
C MET A 164 -3.45 -4.14 -28.26
N LYS A 165 -3.34 -2.90 -28.74
CA LYS A 165 -2.76 -2.65 -30.06
C LYS A 165 -1.24 -2.83 -30.04
N PRO A 166 -0.62 -3.27 -31.16
CA PRO A 166 0.83 -3.40 -31.24
C PRO A 166 1.55 -2.09 -30.91
N GLY A 167 2.60 -2.18 -30.09
CA GLY A 167 3.40 -1.03 -29.65
C GLY A 167 2.76 -0.15 -28.58
N ALA A 168 1.58 -0.49 -28.06
CA ALA A 168 1.03 0.17 -26.88
C ALA A 168 1.83 -0.16 -25.61
N THR A 169 1.79 0.75 -24.64
CA THR A 169 2.39 0.57 -23.32
C THR A 169 1.37 0.01 -22.35
N LEU A 170 1.72 -1.05 -21.61
CA LEU A 170 0.99 -1.51 -20.43
C LEU A 170 1.51 -0.76 -19.20
N GLY A 171 0.62 -0.06 -18.50
CA GLY A 171 0.88 0.59 -17.22
C GLY A 171 0.19 -0.14 -16.07
N LEU A 172 0.94 -0.46 -15.02
CA LEU A 172 0.43 -1.07 -13.79
C LEU A 172 0.59 -0.10 -12.61
N SER A 173 -0.28 -0.17 -11.61
CA SER A 173 -0.04 0.48 -10.31
C SER A 173 0.28 -0.50 -9.19
N HIS A 174 0.61 -1.73 -9.58
CA HIS A 174 1.08 -2.78 -8.68
C HIS A 174 1.70 -3.93 -9.50
N GLY A 175 2.75 -4.55 -8.99
CA GLY A 175 3.52 -5.62 -9.62
C GLY A 175 2.91 -7.02 -9.49
N PHE A 176 1.72 -7.16 -8.87
CA PHE A 176 1.05 -8.44 -8.67
C PHE A 176 0.97 -9.30 -9.95
N LEU A 177 0.66 -8.69 -11.10
CA LEU A 177 0.55 -9.42 -12.35
C LEU A 177 1.88 -10.08 -12.74
N LEU A 178 3.03 -9.42 -12.50
CA LEU A 178 4.34 -10.05 -12.70
C LEU A 178 4.49 -11.25 -11.77
N GLY A 179 4.25 -11.09 -10.47
CA GLY A 179 4.38 -12.19 -9.51
C GLY A 179 3.47 -13.38 -9.82
N TYR A 180 2.27 -13.11 -10.34
CA TYR A 180 1.39 -14.16 -10.85
C TYR A 180 1.96 -14.85 -12.10
N LEU A 181 2.38 -14.10 -13.11
CA LEU A 181 2.97 -14.66 -14.35
C LEU A 181 4.19 -15.53 -14.03
N ASP A 182 5.09 -15.05 -13.17
CA ASP A 182 6.24 -15.80 -12.66
C ASP A 182 5.79 -17.14 -12.03
N SER A 183 4.75 -17.11 -11.19
CA SER A 183 4.25 -18.30 -10.48
C SER A 183 3.70 -19.40 -11.41
N ILE A 184 3.26 -19.04 -12.60
CA ILE A 184 2.74 -19.96 -13.61
C ILE A 184 3.72 -20.20 -14.78
N GLY A 185 4.89 -19.56 -14.75
CA GLY A 185 5.91 -19.66 -15.81
C GLY A 185 5.51 -18.97 -17.13
N GLU A 186 4.65 -17.96 -17.06
CA GLU A 186 4.31 -17.09 -18.19
C GLU A 186 5.03 -15.73 -18.06
N LYS A 187 4.94 -14.89 -19.09
CA LYS A 187 5.58 -13.56 -19.13
C LYS A 187 4.72 -12.55 -19.88
N PHE A 188 5.05 -11.28 -19.74
CA PHE A 188 4.48 -10.23 -20.60
C PHE A 188 4.91 -10.45 -22.06
N PRO A 189 4.11 -9.99 -23.05
CA PRO A 189 4.51 -10.03 -24.46
C PRO A 189 5.79 -9.23 -24.72
N ASP A 190 6.68 -9.75 -25.57
CA ASP A 190 8.01 -9.16 -25.82
C ASP A 190 7.98 -7.87 -26.66
N ASP A 191 6.85 -7.57 -27.30
CA ASP A 191 6.68 -6.48 -28.26
C ASP A 191 5.93 -5.25 -27.70
N MET A 192 5.80 -5.17 -26.36
CA MET A 192 5.20 -4.02 -25.67
C MET A 192 6.11 -3.47 -24.57
N ASP A 193 5.95 -2.17 -24.31
CA ASP A 193 6.47 -1.57 -23.09
C ASP A 193 5.63 -2.01 -21.89
N VAL A 194 6.28 -2.25 -20.76
CA VAL A 194 5.62 -2.56 -19.48
C VAL A 194 6.24 -1.66 -18.42
N ILE A 195 5.41 -0.76 -17.90
CA ILE A 195 5.80 0.21 -16.86
C ILE A 195 4.88 0.09 -15.65
N ALA A 196 5.32 0.63 -14.53
CA ALA A 196 4.45 0.86 -13.40
C ALA A 196 4.68 2.22 -12.75
N VAL A 197 3.60 2.76 -12.19
CA VAL A 197 3.59 3.89 -11.27
C VAL A 197 2.67 3.51 -10.12
N CYS A 198 3.24 3.34 -8.94
CA CYS A 198 2.57 2.80 -7.76
C CYS A 198 2.52 3.86 -6.66
N PRO A 199 1.41 4.63 -6.54
CA PRO A 199 1.22 5.53 -5.42
C PRO A 199 1.24 4.79 -4.09
N LYS A 200 2.08 5.23 -3.16
CA LYS A 200 2.27 4.70 -1.80
C LYS A 200 1.21 5.24 -0.85
N GLY A 201 -0.04 4.89 -1.17
CA GLY A 201 -1.22 5.32 -0.46
C GLY A 201 -2.51 4.92 -1.18
N MET A 202 -3.61 4.89 -0.43
CA MET A 202 -4.92 4.50 -0.96
C MET A 202 -5.44 5.50 -2.01
N GLY A 203 -6.20 5.04 -2.99
CA GLY A 203 -6.73 5.88 -4.07
C GLY A 203 -7.45 7.17 -3.60
N PRO A 204 -8.36 7.12 -2.61
CA PRO A 204 -8.97 8.33 -2.06
C PRO A 204 -7.96 9.38 -1.55
N SER A 205 -6.83 8.96 -0.98
CA SER A 205 -5.79 9.88 -0.52
C SER A 205 -5.04 10.53 -1.70
N VAL A 206 -4.81 9.78 -2.78
CA VAL A 206 -4.21 10.27 -4.04
C VAL A 206 -5.05 11.41 -4.63
N ARG A 207 -6.39 11.27 -4.64
CA ARG A 207 -7.25 12.36 -5.13
C ARG A 207 -7.29 13.54 -4.16
N ARG A 208 -7.54 13.26 -2.89
CA ARG A 208 -7.76 14.30 -1.87
C ARG A 208 -6.58 15.24 -1.73
N LEU A 209 -5.36 14.70 -1.63
CA LEU A 209 -4.15 15.52 -1.56
C LEU A 209 -3.89 16.28 -2.86
N TYR A 210 -4.15 15.67 -4.02
CA TYR A 210 -4.06 16.37 -5.32
C TYR A 210 -4.98 17.59 -5.40
N GLU A 211 -6.22 17.45 -4.90
CA GLU A 211 -7.18 18.55 -4.82
C GLU A 211 -6.74 19.64 -3.84
N GLN A 212 -6.28 19.26 -2.65
CA GLN A 212 -5.72 20.20 -1.66
C GLN A 212 -4.47 20.93 -2.19
N GLY A 213 -3.68 20.25 -3.02
CA GLY A 213 -2.46 20.75 -3.62
C GLY A 213 -2.64 21.78 -4.74
N LYS A 214 -3.88 22.07 -5.17
CA LYS A 214 -4.18 23.03 -6.24
C LYS A 214 -3.61 24.43 -5.96
N GLU A 215 -3.54 24.80 -4.69
CA GLU A 215 -3.11 26.15 -4.26
C GLU A 215 -1.62 26.24 -3.85
N VAL A 216 -0.88 25.12 -3.82
CA VAL A 216 0.48 25.06 -3.22
C VAL A 216 1.52 24.29 -4.06
N ASN A 217 1.59 24.58 -5.36
CA ASN A 217 2.46 23.87 -6.33
C ASN A 217 2.32 22.33 -6.34
N GLY A 218 1.19 21.81 -5.85
CA GLY A 218 0.95 20.37 -5.73
C GLY A 218 1.12 19.83 -4.32
N ALA A 219 0.29 18.83 -4.04
CA ALA A 219 0.38 17.92 -2.91
C ALA A 219 -0.19 16.60 -3.42
N GLY A 220 0.23 15.48 -2.85
CA GLY A 220 -0.16 14.17 -3.34
C GLY A 220 0.47 13.07 -2.53
N ILE A 221 0.42 11.86 -3.08
CA ILE A 221 1.01 10.66 -2.51
C ILE A 221 2.28 10.32 -3.31
N ASN A 222 3.37 10.02 -2.63
CA ASN A 222 4.63 9.60 -3.28
C ASN A 222 4.38 8.36 -4.12
N SER A 223 5.13 8.18 -5.20
CA SER A 223 5.00 6.97 -6.02
C SER A 223 6.36 6.31 -6.20
N SER A 224 6.38 4.99 -6.22
CA SER A 224 7.47 4.29 -6.90
C SER A 224 7.14 4.18 -8.39
N PHE A 225 8.14 4.05 -9.24
CA PHE A 225 7.93 3.69 -10.64
C PHE A 225 8.89 2.57 -11.07
N ALA A 226 8.47 1.77 -12.04
CA ALA A 226 9.29 0.71 -12.60
C ALA A 226 9.19 0.68 -14.12
N VAL A 227 10.30 0.35 -14.78
CA VAL A 227 10.34 0.04 -16.21
C VAL A 227 10.74 -1.42 -16.37
N HIS A 228 9.76 -2.30 -16.55
CA HIS A 228 10.00 -3.73 -16.71
C HIS A 228 10.41 -4.10 -18.14
N GLN A 229 9.78 -3.48 -19.13
CA GLN A 229 10.13 -3.62 -20.55
C GLN A 229 10.11 -2.24 -21.22
N ASN A 230 11.16 -1.93 -21.99
CA ASN A 230 11.32 -0.70 -22.75
C ASN A 230 11.71 -1.01 -24.20
N VAL A 231 10.72 -1.39 -25.01
CA VAL A 231 10.83 -1.66 -26.44
C VAL A 231 10.88 -0.36 -27.24
N SER A 232 10.15 0.66 -26.82
CA SER A 232 10.03 1.93 -27.56
C SER A 232 11.20 2.90 -27.32
N GLY A 233 11.94 2.74 -26.22
CA GLY A 233 12.90 3.73 -25.73
C GLY A 233 12.28 4.87 -24.91
N LYS A 234 10.94 4.93 -24.79
CA LYS A 234 10.20 6.01 -24.12
C LYS A 234 9.63 5.65 -22.75
N ALA A 235 9.77 4.40 -22.32
CA ALA A 235 9.08 3.86 -21.14
C ALA A 235 9.36 4.67 -19.85
N THR A 236 10.59 5.10 -19.62
CA THR A 236 10.96 5.90 -18.44
C THR A 236 10.22 7.24 -18.42
N GLU A 237 10.21 7.97 -19.53
CA GLU A 237 9.55 9.27 -19.62
C GLU A 237 8.02 9.15 -19.47
N LEU A 238 7.44 8.08 -20.03
CA LEU A 238 6.02 7.78 -19.86
C LEU A 238 5.67 7.49 -18.40
N ALA A 239 6.49 6.71 -17.69
CA ALA A 239 6.28 6.42 -16.27
C ALA A 239 6.40 7.67 -15.40
N LEU A 240 7.45 8.48 -15.61
CA LEU A 240 7.63 9.74 -14.89
C LEU A 240 6.52 10.75 -15.19
N GLY A 241 6.13 10.89 -16.46
CA GLY A 241 5.01 11.73 -16.88
C GLY A 241 3.69 11.30 -16.25
N TRP A 242 3.43 9.99 -16.14
CA TRP A 242 2.28 9.46 -15.42
C TRP A 242 2.34 9.83 -13.94
N GLY A 243 3.45 9.59 -13.25
CA GLY A 243 3.58 9.92 -11.83
C GLY A 243 3.44 11.42 -11.53
N VAL A 244 3.96 12.31 -12.40
CA VAL A 244 3.74 13.76 -12.31
C VAL A 244 2.26 14.10 -12.54
N ALA A 245 1.63 13.53 -13.57
CA ALA A 245 0.23 13.82 -13.91
C ALA A 245 -0.76 13.38 -12.82
N VAL A 246 -0.42 12.35 -12.03
CA VAL A 246 -1.25 11.93 -10.88
C VAL A 246 -0.92 12.70 -9.59
N GLY A 247 0.12 13.55 -9.61
CA GLY A 247 0.47 14.47 -8.53
C GLY A 247 1.47 13.94 -7.51
N SER A 248 2.36 13.02 -7.88
CA SER A 248 3.34 12.45 -6.93
C SER A 248 4.31 13.53 -6.44
N PRO A 249 4.45 13.79 -5.13
CA PRO A 249 5.39 14.79 -4.61
C PRO A 249 6.85 14.46 -4.91
N PHE A 250 7.19 13.17 -4.90
CA PHE A 250 8.38 12.65 -5.56
C PHE A 250 8.16 11.22 -6.04
N MET A 251 9.03 10.79 -6.95
CA MET A 251 9.08 9.45 -7.47
C MET A 251 10.46 8.85 -7.29
N PHE A 252 10.51 7.56 -6.93
CA PHE A 252 11.74 6.78 -6.85
C PHE A 252 11.61 5.52 -7.71
N GLU A 253 12.73 5.06 -8.27
CA GLU A 253 12.75 3.86 -9.10
C GLU A 253 12.67 2.60 -8.23
N THR A 254 11.98 1.59 -8.75
CA THR A 254 11.93 0.23 -8.22
C THR A 254 11.81 -0.76 -9.39
N SER A 255 11.73 -2.05 -9.08
CA SER A 255 11.30 -3.08 -10.03
C SER A 255 9.91 -3.57 -9.67
N LEU A 256 9.14 -4.08 -10.63
CA LEU A 256 7.85 -4.72 -10.35
C LEU A 256 7.97 -5.81 -9.28
N ARG A 257 9.10 -6.53 -9.23
CA ARG A 257 9.33 -7.59 -8.23
C ARG A 257 9.49 -7.02 -6.83
N SER A 258 10.37 -6.03 -6.69
CA SER A 258 10.60 -5.36 -5.41
C SER A 258 9.30 -4.73 -4.92
N GLU A 259 8.60 -4.02 -5.81
CA GLU A 259 7.35 -3.36 -5.49
C GLU A 259 6.26 -4.33 -5.03
N TYR A 260 6.00 -5.45 -5.74
CA TYR A 260 4.95 -6.36 -5.26
C TYR A 260 5.37 -7.05 -3.96
N CYS A 261 6.67 -7.30 -3.76
CA CYS A 261 7.15 -7.90 -2.52
C CYS A 261 6.96 -6.96 -1.34
N SER A 262 7.33 -5.68 -1.48
CA SER A 262 7.20 -4.70 -0.41
C SER A 262 5.76 -4.29 -0.14
N ASP A 263 4.95 -4.07 -1.18
CA ASP A 263 3.58 -3.56 -1.08
C ASP A 263 2.64 -4.61 -0.46
N ILE A 264 2.59 -5.83 -1.01
CA ILE A 264 1.75 -6.93 -0.49
C ILE A 264 2.14 -7.27 0.97
N TYR A 265 3.43 -7.19 1.28
CA TYR A 265 3.97 -7.34 2.63
C TYR A 265 3.53 -6.19 3.56
N GLY A 266 3.72 -4.95 3.13
CA GLY A 266 3.44 -3.74 3.90
C GLY A 266 1.97 -3.64 4.30
N GLU A 267 1.05 -3.89 3.36
CA GLU A 267 -0.41 -3.88 3.61
C GLU A 267 -0.86 -4.97 4.61
N ARG A 268 -0.06 -6.02 4.81
CA ARG A 268 -0.29 -7.04 5.84
C ARG A 268 0.42 -6.71 7.15
N GLY A 269 1.54 -6.01 7.06
CA GLY A 269 2.28 -5.42 8.16
C GLY A 269 1.67 -4.13 8.67
N ILE A 270 2.53 -3.16 8.99
CA ILE A 270 2.21 -1.94 9.75
C ILE A 270 1.18 -1.05 9.06
N LEU A 271 1.04 -1.12 7.73
CA LEU A 271 0.15 -0.27 6.97
C LEU A 271 -1.32 -0.54 7.32
N LEU A 272 -1.71 -1.82 7.47
CA LEU A 272 -3.10 -2.19 7.80
C LEU A 272 -3.19 -3.35 8.80
N GLY A 273 -2.65 -4.53 8.46
CA GLY A 273 -2.86 -5.75 9.25
C GLY A 273 -2.27 -5.68 10.66
N ALA A 274 -0.99 -5.36 10.77
CA ALA A 274 -0.30 -5.28 12.07
C ALA A 274 -0.87 -4.17 12.95
N VAL A 275 -1.12 -2.96 12.41
CA VAL A 275 -1.70 -1.87 13.21
C VAL A 275 -3.12 -2.23 13.70
N HIS A 276 -3.93 -2.93 12.91
CA HIS A 276 -5.22 -3.47 13.38
C HIS A 276 -5.02 -4.44 14.54
N GLY A 277 -4.14 -5.43 14.39
CA GLY A 277 -3.85 -6.41 15.46
C GLY A 277 -3.28 -5.78 16.73
N ILE A 278 -2.44 -4.75 16.60
CA ILE A 278 -1.89 -3.97 17.73
C ILE A 278 -3.01 -3.26 18.49
N VAL A 279 -3.91 -2.56 17.79
CA VAL A 279 -5.01 -1.83 18.44
C VAL A 279 -5.94 -2.78 19.20
N GLU A 280 -6.32 -3.91 18.59
CA GLU A 280 -7.20 -4.91 19.21
C GLU A 280 -6.56 -5.53 20.46
N SER A 281 -5.28 -5.91 20.38
CA SER A 281 -4.55 -6.54 21.49
C SER A 281 -4.30 -5.56 22.64
N LEU A 282 -3.89 -4.32 22.35
CA LEU A 282 -3.71 -3.26 23.36
C LEU A 282 -5.03 -2.87 24.03
N PHE A 283 -6.11 -2.68 23.27
CA PHE A 283 -7.43 -2.40 23.83
C PHE A 283 -7.85 -3.49 24.83
N ARG A 284 -7.69 -4.76 24.45
CA ARG A 284 -8.01 -5.90 25.32
C ARG A 284 -7.08 -6.00 26.53
N ARG A 285 -5.81 -5.63 26.38
CA ARG A 285 -4.85 -5.58 27.49
C ARG A 285 -5.22 -4.50 28.50
N TYR A 286 -5.44 -3.26 28.05
CA TYR A 286 -5.76 -2.15 28.95
C TYR A 286 -7.08 -2.35 29.68
N THR A 287 -8.10 -2.85 28.99
CA THR A 287 -9.38 -3.20 29.64
C THR A 287 -9.23 -4.32 30.69
N ARG A 288 -8.44 -5.37 30.42
CA ARG A 288 -8.11 -6.41 31.42
C ARG A 288 -7.36 -5.86 32.64
N GLN A 289 -6.59 -4.78 32.45
CA GLN A 289 -5.87 -4.09 33.53
C GLN A 289 -6.75 -3.08 34.30
N GLY A 290 -8.04 -2.99 33.98
CA GLY A 290 -9.02 -2.17 34.69
C GLY A 290 -9.22 -0.77 34.11
N MET A 291 -8.63 -0.46 32.96
CA MET A 291 -8.91 0.78 32.22
C MET A 291 -10.36 0.75 31.70
N SER A 292 -11.02 1.90 31.65
CA SER A 292 -12.33 2.01 30.99
C SER A 292 -12.20 1.68 29.50
N ALA A 293 -13.28 1.25 28.86
CA ALA A 293 -13.21 0.91 27.43
C ALA A 293 -12.84 2.15 26.60
N GLU A 294 -13.41 3.30 26.92
CA GLU A 294 -13.11 4.57 26.26
C GLU A 294 -11.65 4.97 26.42
N ASP A 295 -11.11 4.92 27.65
CA ASP A 295 -9.70 5.22 27.89
C ASP A 295 -8.79 4.20 27.20
N ALA A 296 -9.18 2.91 27.17
CA ALA A 296 -8.41 1.87 26.49
C ALA A 296 -8.34 2.13 24.98
N PHE A 297 -9.44 2.57 24.36
CA PHE A 297 -9.46 2.94 22.95
C PHE A 297 -8.61 4.19 22.68
N VAL A 298 -8.69 5.19 23.55
CA VAL A 298 -7.88 6.41 23.47
C VAL A 298 -6.38 6.08 23.60
N ASN A 299 -6.01 5.23 24.54
CA ASN A 299 -4.62 4.83 24.78
C ASN A 299 -4.08 3.83 23.75
N SER A 300 -4.94 3.15 22.98
CA SER A 300 -4.53 2.28 21.87
C SER A 300 -4.65 3.00 20.51
N SER A 301 -5.86 3.06 19.95
CA SER A 301 -6.13 3.57 18.61
C SER A 301 -5.81 5.06 18.47
N GLU A 302 -6.38 5.93 19.30
CA GLU A 302 -6.20 7.37 19.14
C GLU A 302 -4.75 7.80 19.44
N SER A 303 -4.09 7.14 20.40
CA SER A 303 -2.67 7.38 20.69
C SER A 303 -1.80 7.09 19.46
N ILE A 304 -2.04 5.96 18.77
CA ILE A 304 -1.33 5.62 17.53
C ILE A 304 -1.66 6.63 16.43
N THR A 305 -2.94 6.79 16.08
CA THR A 305 -3.34 7.53 14.88
C THR A 305 -3.34 9.04 15.02
N GLY A 306 -3.22 9.55 16.25
CA GLY A 306 -3.07 10.96 16.58
C GLY A 306 -1.62 11.34 16.79
N ASN A 307 -1.17 11.39 18.05
CA ASN A 307 0.14 11.97 18.39
C ASN A 307 1.32 11.16 17.87
N ILE A 308 1.29 9.83 17.94
CA ILE A 308 2.42 9.01 17.49
C ILE A 308 2.65 9.21 15.99
N THR A 309 1.63 9.02 15.15
CA THR A 309 1.76 9.23 13.69
C THR A 309 2.10 10.67 13.34
N LYS A 310 1.53 11.67 14.03
CA LYS A 310 1.86 13.09 13.80
C LYS A 310 3.32 13.41 14.09
N ILE A 311 3.88 12.88 15.19
CA ILE A 311 5.30 13.06 15.52
C ILE A 311 6.16 12.37 14.45
N ILE A 312 5.84 11.13 14.07
CA ILE A 312 6.61 10.39 13.06
C ILE A 312 6.60 11.12 11.71
N SER A 313 5.42 11.57 11.26
CA SER A 313 5.23 12.30 10.00
C SER A 313 6.10 13.56 9.91
N THR A 314 6.24 14.29 11.01
CA THR A 314 6.87 15.63 11.01
C THR A 314 8.31 15.65 11.52
N GLN A 315 8.70 14.69 12.38
CA GLN A 315 9.96 14.70 13.13
C GLN A 315 10.69 13.34 13.07
N GLY A 316 10.09 12.31 12.47
CA GLY A 316 10.68 10.98 12.35
C GLY A 316 10.39 10.05 13.54
N ILE A 317 10.77 8.77 13.38
CA ILE A 317 10.45 7.69 14.32
C ILE A 317 11.06 7.94 15.69
N LYS A 318 12.35 8.30 15.71
CA LYS A 318 13.11 8.49 16.95
C LYS A 318 12.56 9.61 17.83
N ALA A 319 11.96 10.64 17.23
CA ALA A 319 11.37 11.76 17.96
C ALA A 319 10.24 11.35 18.91
N VAL A 320 9.52 10.25 18.61
CA VAL A 320 8.51 9.68 19.51
C VAL A 320 9.16 9.29 20.85
N TYR A 321 10.29 8.58 20.79
CA TYR A 321 11.02 8.14 21.98
C TYR A 321 11.75 9.28 22.68
N GLU A 322 12.40 10.16 21.91
CA GLU A 322 13.15 11.29 22.48
C GLU A 322 12.24 12.28 23.21
N GLY A 323 11.00 12.45 22.77
CA GLY A 323 9.98 13.30 23.38
C GLY A 323 9.36 12.76 24.68
N LEU A 324 9.61 11.51 25.05
CA LEU A 324 9.12 10.91 26.30
C LEU A 324 9.94 11.38 27.52
N SER A 325 9.29 11.40 28.70
CA SER A 325 9.98 11.58 29.98
C SER A 325 10.90 10.39 30.30
N ASP A 326 11.87 10.55 31.21
CA ASP A 326 12.79 9.46 31.57
C ASP A 326 12.08 8.22 32.12
N ASP A 327 10.95 8.39 32.81
CA ASP A 327 10.15 7.27 33.30
C ASP A 327 9.32 6.64 32.18
N ASP A 328 8.77 7.45 31.27
CA ASP A 328 8.03 6.96 30.11
C ASP A 328 8.95 6.24 29.10
N LYS A 329 10.21 6.66 28.97
CA LYS A 329 11.23 5.97 28.16
C LYS A 329 11.44 4.54 28.64
N LYS A 330 11.45 4.28 29.95
CA LYS A 330 11.56 2.92 30.50
C LYS A 330 10.34 2.06 30.12
N ILE A 331 9.15 2.65 30.10
CA ILE A 331 7.92 1.96 29.66
C ILE A 331 8.00 1.64 28.16
N PHE A 332 8.41 2.61 27.34
CA PHE A 332 8.65 2.41 25.92
C PHE A 332 9.65 1.29 25.66
N GLN A 333 10.82 1.32 26.31
CA GLN A 333 11.88 0.32 26.16
C GLN A 333 11.39 -1.09 26.53
N THR A 334 10.62 -1.19 27.61
CA THR A 334 10.00 -2.46 28.04
C THR A 334 9.07 -3.02 26.95
N ALA A 335 8.17 -2.19 26.44
CA ALA A 335 7.23 -2.58 25.38
C ALA A 335 7.96 -2.90 24.07
N TYR A 336 8.92 -2.06 23.68
CA TYR A 336 9.69 -2.22 22.45
C TYR A 336 10.48 -3.52 22.46
N SER A 337 11.26 -3.73 23.53
CA SER A 337 12.09 -4.92 23.72
C SER A 337 11.28 -6.21 23.70
N ALA A 338 10.08 -6.20 24.26
CA ALA A 338 9.21 -7.38 24.30
C ALA A 338 8.49 -7.64 22.97
N SER A 339 8.21 -6.60 22.19
CA SER A 339 7.36 -6.69 20.99
C SER A 339 8.13 -6.90 19.69
N TYR A 340 9.37 -6.41 19.60
CA TYR A 340 10.15 -6.42 18.34
C TYR A 340 10.30 -7.83 17.75
N LYS A 341 10.77 -8.81 18.52
CA LYS A 341 11.00 -10.18 18.00
C LYS A 341 9.70 -10.90 17.64
N PRO A 342 8.65 -10.90 18.49
CA PRO A 342 7.33 -11.42 18.11
C PRO A 342 6.77 -10.78 16.84
N ALA A 343 6.84 -9.46 16.70
CA ALA A 343 6.40 -8.77 15.49
C ALA A 343 7.23 -9.20 14.26
N LYS A 344 8.56 -9.23 14.40
CA LYS A 344 9.49 -9.61 13.32
C LYS A 344 9.25 -11.05 12.83
N GLU A 345 8.87 -11.97 13.71
CA GLU A 345 8.53 -13.35 13.33
C GLU A 345 7.36 -13.39 12.33
N ILE A 346 6.27 -12.69 12.63
CA ILE A 346 5.11 -12.63 11.71
C ILE A 346 5.46 -11.87 10.44
N LEU A 347 6.21 -10.78 10.54
CA LEU A 347 6.63 -10.00 9.39
C LEU A 347 7.51 -10.84 8.44
N GLN A 348 8.50 -11.57 8.96
CA GLN A 348 9.30 -12.48 8.14
C GLN A 348 8.42 -13.55 7.48
N GLU A 349 7.47 -14.15 8.20
CA GLU A 349 6.52 -15.13 7.63
C GLU A 349 5.71 -14.51 6.47
N ILE A 350 5.24 -13.26 6.64
CA ILE A 350 4.52 -12.56 5.56
C ILE A 350 5.43 -12.39 4.35
N TYR A 351 6.65 -11.91 4.53
CA TYR A 351 7.58 -11.66 3.42
C TYR A 351 7.91 -12.97 2.67
N ASP A 352 8.17 -14.05 3.40
CA ASP A 352 8.44 -15.38 2.82
C ASP A 352 7.23 -15.89 2.01
N GLU A 353 6.00 -15.69 2.51
CA GLU A 353 4.77 -16.09 1.82
C GLU A 353 4.49 -15.24 0.57
N VAL A 354 4.86 -13.96 0.59
CA VAL A 354 4.73 -13.06 -0.58
C VAL A 354 5.77 -13.39 -1.64
N SER A 355 7.05 -13.39 -1.27
CA SER A 355 8.17 -13.59 -2.20
C SER A 355 8.17 -14.98 -2.85
N SER A 356 7.59 -15.99 -2.18
CA SER A 356 7.37 -17.34 -2.73
C SER A 356 6.15 -17.46 -3.66
N GLY A 357 5.29 -16.43 -3.71
CA GLY A 357 4.05 -16.41 -4.51
C GLY A 357 2.85 -17.10 -3.84
N ASN A 358 3.00 -17.63 -2.61
CA ASN A 358 1.88 -18.23 -1.89
C ASN A 358 0.78 -17.22 -1.59
N GLU A 359 1.16 -16.00 -1.23
CA GLU A 359 0.22 -14.95 -0.88
C GLU A 359 -0.54 -14.43 -2.11
N ILE A 360 0.15 -14.28 -3.25
CA ILE A 360 -0.45 -13.96 -4.56
C ILE A 360 -1.51 -15.00 -4.91
N ARG A 361 -1.16 -16.29 -4.82
CA ARG A 361 -2.11 -17.39 -5.04
C ARG A 361 -3.31 -17.32 -4.09
N THR A 362 -3.07 -17.00 -2.82
CA THR A 362 -4.14 -16.87 -1.81
C THR A 362 -5.14 -15.78 -2.19
N VAL A 363 -4.66 -14.62 -2.67
CA VAL A 363 -5.51 -13.51 -3.14
C VAL A 363 -6.36 -13.91 -4.34
N ILE A 364 -5.79 -14.61 -5.33
CA ILE A 364 -6.54 -15.12 -6.49
C ILE A 364 -7.67 -16.05 -6.01
N MET A 365 -7.34 -16.99 -5.12
CA MET A 365 -8.33 -17.93 -4.58
C MET A 365 -9.40 -17.23 -3.72
N HIS A 366 -9.10 -16.08 -3.11
CA HIS A 366 -10.11 -15.23 -2.48
C HIS A 366 -11.05 -14.62 -3.51
N GLY A 367 -10.50 -14.12 -4.63
CA GLY A 367 -11.30 -13.64 -5.77
C GLY A 367 -12.29 -14.70 -6.27
N ASP A 368 -11.85 -15.95 -6.43
CA ASP A 368 -12.72 -17.08 -6.86
C ASP A 368 -13.84 -17.44 -5.87
N ARG A 369 -13.69 -17.03 -4.61
CA ARG A 369 -14.65 -17.32 -3.54
C ARG A 369 -15.59 -16.16 -3.23
N ILE A 370 -15.35 -14.97 -3.78
CA ILE A 370 -16.01 -13.75 -3.30
C ILE A 370 -17.53 -13.78 -3.43
N ASP A 371 -18.07 -14.39 -4.49
CA ASP A 371 -19.52 -14.51 -4.70
C ASP A 371 -20.18 -15.45 -3.67
N ARG A 372 -19.41 -16.39 -3.10
CA ARG A 372 -19.88 -17.32 -2.07
C ARG A 372 -19.60 -16.80 -0.66
N TYR A 373 -18.49 -16.10 -0.48
CA TYR A 373 -17.97 -15.60 0.79
C TYR A 373 -17.53 -14.14 0.61
N PRO A 374 -18.47 -13.18 0.60
CA PRO A 374 -18.15 -11.77 0.47
C PRO A 374 -17.26 -11.31 1.64
N VAL A 375 -16.43 -10.30 1.39
CA VAL A 375 -15.60 -9.69 2.44
C VAL A 375 -16.52 -9.09 3.50
N GLY A 376 -16.40 -9.54 4.74
CA GLY A 376 -17.20 -9.07 5.88
C GLY A 376 -16.65 -7.81 6.53
N LYS A 377 -17.51 -7.15 7.33
CA LYS A 377 -17.14 -6.01 8.17
C LYS A 377 -16.18 -6.41 9.28
N ILE A 378 -15.32 -5.47 9.69
CA ILE A 378 -14.30 -5.66 10.73
C ILE A 378 -14.43 -4.68 11.91
N ASP A 379 -15.34 -3.72 11.82
CA ASP A 379 -15.59 -2.66 12.80
C ASP A 379 -16.82 -2.93 13.69
N GLY A 380 -17.37 -4.14 13.66
CA GLY A 380 -18.55 -4.51 14.46
C GLY A 380 -18.26 -4.96 15.90
N THR A 381 -16.99 -5.08 16.28
CA THR A 381 -16.54 -5.55 17.61
C THR A 381 -16.62 -4.44 18.66
N ASP A 382 -16.46 -4.80 19.94
CA ASP A 382 -16.56 -3.85 21.06
C ASP A 382 -15.52 -2.71 20.94
N THR A 383 -14.29 -3.03 20.52
CA THR A 383 -13.21 -2.06 20.26
C THR A 383 -13.70 -0.91 19.38
N TRP A 384 -14.31 -1.24 18.23
CA TRP A 384 -14.66 -0.24 17.22
C TRP A 384 -15.98 0.48 17.52
N LYS A 385 -16.93 -0.21 18.17
CA LYS A 385 -18.16 0.43 18.71
C LYS A 385 -17.84 1.47 19.78
N VAL A 386 -16.90 1.16 20.67
CA VAL A 386 -16.41 2.14 21.66
C VAL A 386 -15.72 3.29 20.92
N GLY A 387 -14.94 3.00 19.88
CA GLY A 387 -14.32 4.00 19.04
C GLY A 387 -15.29 4.99 18.40
N GLU A 388 -16.48 4.56 17.97
CA GLU A 388 -17.51 5.48 17.46
C GLU A 388 -17.92 6.53 18.49
N LYS A 389 -18.14 6.10 19.75
CA LYS A 389 -18.46 6.99 20.86
C LYS A 389 -17.30 7.92 21.19
N VAL A 390 -16.07 7.40 21.28
CA VAL A 390 -14.87 8.20 21.55
C VAL A 390 -14.69 9.28 20.49
N ARG A 391 -14.84 8.94 19.20
CA ARG A 391 -14.70 9.89 18.09
C ARG A 391 -15.78 10.97 18.09
N ALA A 392 -17.00 10.66 18.52
CA ALA A 392 -18.10 11.63 18.59
C ALA A 392 -17.84 12.74 19.62
N ASP A 393 -17.13 12.43 20.71
CA ASP A 393 -16.81 13.35 21.80
C ASP A 393 -15.33 13.77 21.81
N ARG A 394 -14.60 13.53 20.71
CA ARG A 394 -13.13 13.65 20.68
C ARG A 394 -12.65 15.09 20.80
N ASP A 395 -11.58 15.23 21.58
CA ASP A 395 -10.75 16.43 21.67
C ASP A 395 -9.31 16.04 21.33
N ASP A 396 -8.85 16.42 20.13
CA ASP A 396 -7.55 16.01 19.59
C ASP A 396 -6.38 16.47 20.48
N ASP A 397 -6.53 17.60 21.18
CA ASP A 397 -5.51 18.15 22.08
C ASP A 397 -5.37 17.32 23.37
N LYS A 398 -6.32 16.43 23.67
CA LYS A 398 -6.33 15.56 24.86
C LYS A 398 -5.92 14.13 24.58
N ILE A 399 -5.63 13.77 23.34
CA ILE A 399 -5.15 12.42 23.01
C ILE A 399 -3.79 12.21 23.69
N PRO A 400 -3.58 11.13 24.45
CA PRO A 400 -2.32 10.89 25.13
C PRO A 400 -1.27 10.35 24.15
N LEU A 401 0.00 10.67 24.40
CA LEU A 401 1.12 9.88 23.91
C LEU A 401 1.38 8.75 24.92
N ASN A 402 0.78 7.58 24.71
CA ASN A 402 0.93 6.45 25.62
C ASN A 402 2.26 5.73 25.34
N PRO A 403 3.21 5.69 26.30
CA PRO A 403 4.56 5.16 26.04
C PRO A 403 4.60 3.65 25.78
N PHE A 404 3.70 2.88 26.39
CA PHE A 404 3.63 1.43 26.14
C PHE A 404 3.12 1.16 24.72
N THR A 405 2.03 1.82 24.32
CA THR A 405 1.50 1.77 22.96
C THR A 405 2.54 2.21 21.93
N ALA A 406 3.25 3.31 22.20
CA ALA A 406 4.33 3.80 21.35
C ALA A 406 5.44 2.74 21.19
N GLY A 407 5.86 2.09 22.27
CA GLY A 407 6.88 1.04 22.22
C GLY A 407 6.45 -0.17 21.38
N VAL A 408 5.19 -0.62 21.47
CA VAL A 408 4.67 -1.73 20.65
C VAL A 408 4.61 -1.36 19.17
N TYR A 409 4.05 -0.18 18.85
CA TYR A 409 3.88 0.29 17.48
C TYR A 409 5.24 0.54 16.80
N VAL A 410 6.14 1.25 17.47
CA VAL A 410 7.48 1.55 16.94
C VAL A 410 8.33 0.28 16.83
N ALA A 411 8.22 -0.69 17.74
CA ALA A 411 8.90 -1.98 17.59
C ALA A 411 8.44 -2.75 16.35
N THR A 412 7.13 -2.75 16.07
CA THR A 412 6.59 -3.42 14.88
C THR A 412 7.01 -2.70 13.61
N MET A 413 7.00 -1.37 13.61
CA MET A 413 7.48 -0.55 12.48
C MET A 413 8.97 -0.79 12.20
N MET A 414 9.82 -0.81 13.23
CA MET A 414 11.25 -1.09 13.08
C MET A 414 11.52 -2.53 12.65
N ALA A 415 10.78 -3.50 13.19
CA ALA A 415 10.86 -4.88 12.72
C ALA A 415 10.49 -5.00 11.23
N GLN A 416 9.50 -4.22 10.77
CA GLN A 416 9.10 -4.21 9.37
C GLN A 416 10.21 -3.67 8.46
N ILE A 417 10.82 -2.55 8.87
CA ILE A 417 11.95 -1.91 8.22
C ILE A 417 13.11 -2.89 8.07
N ASP A 418 13.46 -3.59 9.15
CA ASP A 418 14.62 -4.47 9.16
C ASP A 418 14.45 -5.67 8.23
N VAL A 419 13.25 -6.27 8.17
CA VAL A 419 12.98 -7.36 7.21
C VAL A 419 13.16 -6.87 5.77
N LEU A 420 12.62 -5.71 5.40
CA LEU A 420 12.78 -5.18 4.03
C LEU A 420 14.25 -4.86 3.71
N LEU A 421 15.00 -4.28 4.65
CA LEU A 421 16.43 -4.02 4.46
C LEU A 421 17.24 -5.31 4.35
N GLU A 422 16.94 -6.32 5.16
CA GLU A 422 17.59 -7.64 5.12
C GLU A 422 17.33 -8.38 3.78
N GLU A 423 16.17 -8.13 3.16
CA GLU A 423 15.79 -8.67 1.85
C GLU A 423 16.26 -7.80 0.66
N GLY A 424 16.93 -6.68 0.95
CA GLY A 424 17.66 -5.88 -0.04
C GLY A 424 16.83 -4.78 -0.71
N HIS A 425 15.74 -4.33 -0.10
CA HIS A 425 14.96 -3.19 -0.59
C HIS A 425 15.70 -1.86 -0.35
N PRO A 426 15.58 -0.88 -1.27
CA PRO A 426 16.12 0.47 -1.09
C PRO A 426 15.45 1.21 0.07
N TYR A 427 16.15 2.18 0.66
CA TYR A 427 15.60 2.98 1.76
C TYR A 427 14.37 3.77 1.33
N SER A 428 14.34 4.31 0.10
CA SER A 428 13.16 5.01 -0.42
C SER A 428 11.90 4.14 -0.40
N GLU A 429 12.02 2.87 -0.81
CA GLU A 429 10.92 1.90 -0.77
C GLU A 429 10.59 1.52 0.68
N VAL A 430 11.59 1.14 1.48
CA VAL A 430 11.42 0.75 2.89
C VAL A 430 10.69 1.82 3.71
N VAL A 431 11.10 3.08 3.56
CA VAL A 431 10.54 4.20 4.31
C VAL A 431 9.12 4.53 3.85
N ASN A 432 8.83 4.50 2.54
CA ASN A 432 7.47 4.74 2.08
C ASN A 432 6.50 3.62 2.49
N GLU A 433 6.93 2.37 2.40
CA GLU A 433 6.12 1.16 2.67
C GLU A 433 5.97 0.84 4.17
N SER A 434 6.78 1.46 5.04
CA SER A 434 6.77 1.19 6.48
C SER A 434 6.46 2.40 7.35
N VAL A 435 6.61 3.61 6.82
CA VAL A 435 6.54 4.84 7.61
C VAL A 435 5.59 5.84 6.95
N ILE A 436 5.96 6.38 5.79
CA ILE A 436 5.28 7.53 5.19
C ILE A 436 3.84 7.19 4.83
N GLU A 437 3.60 6.06 4.16
CA GLU A 437 2.24 5.65 3.81
C GLU A 437 1.36 5.44 5.05
N ALA A 438 1.90 4.82 6.11
CA ALA A 438 1.17 4.62 7.36
C ALA A 438 0.74 5.96 7.96
N VAL A 439 1.66 6.91 8.11
CA VAL A 439 1.42 8.13 8.90
C VAL A 439 0.74 9.25 8.11
N ASP A 440 0.96 9.32 6.80
CA ASP A 440 0.45 10.41 5.94
C ASP A 440 -0.75 10.02 5.08
N SER A 441 -0.97 8.72 4.82
CA SER A 441 -2.12 8.24 4.04
C SER A 441 -3.12 7.43 4.87
N LEU A 442 -2.67 6.37 5.56
CA LEU A 442 -3.58 5.35 6.09
C LEU A 442 -4.11 5.64 7.49
N CYS A 443 -3.23 5.87 8.47
CA CYS A 443 -3.63 6.17 9.84
C CYS A 443 -4.59 7.37 9.97
N PRO A 444 -4.48 8.46 9.17
CA PRO A 444 -5.50 9.51 9.15
C PRO A 444 -6.91 8.96 8.91
N TYR A 445 -7.10 8.00 8.01
CA TYR A 445 -8.42 7.40 7.74
C TYR A 445 -8.91 6.59 8.94
N MET A 446 -8.02 5.83 9.60
CA MET A 446 -8.38 5.11 10.82
C MET A 446 -8.73 6.07 11.96
N HIS A 447 -7.99 7.18 12.10
CA HIS A 447 -8.29 8.22 13.07
C HIS A 447 -9.67 8.83 12.81
N TYR A 448 -10.02 9.08 11.55
CA TYR A 448 -11.27 9.75 11.21
C TYR A 448 -12.51 8.88 11.46
N LYS A 449 -12.51 7.61 11.04
CA LYS A 449 -13.71 6.76 11.08
C LYS A 449 -13.47 5.30 11.50
N GLY A 450 -12.29 4.97 12.02
CA GLY A 450 -11.95 3.63 12.52
C GLY A 450 -11.39 2.70 11.44
N VAL A 451 -11.03 1.48 11.85
CA VAL A 451 -10.23 0.56 11.02
C VAL A 451 -10.88 0.18 9.69
N ALA A 452 -12.19 -0.05 9.66
CA ALA A 452 -12.88 -0.43 8.42
C ALA A 452 -12.79 0.70 7.39
N PHE A 453 -12.83 1.96 7.82
CA PHE A 453 -12.70 3.09 6.92
C PHE A 453 -11.29 3.21 6.32
N MET A 454 -10.24 2.79 7.03
CA MET A 454 -8.90 2.70 6.47
C MET A 454 -8.75 1.49 5.54
N VAL A 455 -9.08 0.29 6.04
CA VAL A 455 -8.85 -0.97 5.33
C VAL A 455 -9.74 -1.10 4.09
N ASP A 456 -11.02 -0.75 4.19
CA ASP A 456 -11.97 -0.98 3.09
C ASP A 456 -11.91 0.08 2.00
N ASN A 457 -11.16 1.16 2.18
CA ASN A 457 -10.81 2.11 1.12
C ASN A 457 -9.58 1.66 0.30
N CYS A 458 -8.83 0.66 0.76
CA CYS A 458 -7.68 0.10 0.05
C CYS A 458 -8.10 -0.93 -1.03
N SER A 459 -7.13 -1.57 -1.68
CA SER A 459 -7.36 -2.57 -2.72
C SER A 459 -8.04 -3.84 -2.17
N PHE A 460 -8.54 -4.72 -3.05
CA PHE A 460 -9.07 -6.02 -2.63
C PHE A 460 -7.98 -6.90 -1.98
N THR A 461 -6.76 -6.83 -2.50
CA THR A 461 -5.56 -7.50 -1.99
C THR A 461 -5.26 -7.04 -0.57
N ALA A 462 -5.23 -5.72 -0.34
CA ALA A 462 -5.07 -5.09 0.96
C ALA A 462 -6.13 -5.54 1.97
N LYS A 463 -7.41 -5.46 1.58
CA LYS A 463 -8.55 -5.82 2.44
C LYS A 463 -8.47 -7.25 2.93
N THR A 464 -8.11 -8.17 2.03
CA THR A 464 -8.02 -9.60 2.36
C THR A 464 -6.75 -9.93 3.13
N GLY A 465 -5.63 -9.26 2.81
CA GLY A 465 -4.37 -9.33 3.55
C GLY A 465 -4.53 -8.90 5.01
N SER A 466 -5.05 -7.69 5.25
CA SER A 466 -5.31 -7.17 6.60
C SER A 466 -6.16 -8.15 7.43
N ARG A 467 -7.25 -8.68 6.86
CA ARG A 467 -8.13 -9.66 7.55
C ARG A 467 -7.46 -11.01 7.84
N LYS A 468 -6.52 -11.45 7.00
CA LYS A 468 -5.78 -12.69 7.21
C LYS A 468 -4.72 -12.53 8.31
N TRP A 469 -4.03 -11.38 8.34
CA TRP A 469 -2.81 -11.22 9.13
C TRP A 469 -2.98 -10.41 10.43
N ALA A 470 -3.96 -9.51 10.53
CA ALA A 470 -4.24 -8.78 11.78
C ALA A 470 -4.45 -9.69 13.00
N PRO A 471 -5.19 -10.82 12.90
CA PRO A 471 -5.32 -11.74 14.04
C PRO A 471 -3.99 -12.39 14.46
N ARG A 472 -3.02 -12.52 13.55
CA ARG A 472 -1.70 -13.10 13.85
C ARG A 472 -0.87 -12.16 14.72
N PHE A 473 -0.90 -10.86 14.41
CA PHE A 473 -0.24 -9.84 15.24
C PHE A 473 -0.89 -9.71 16.62
N ASP A 474 -2.22 -9.67 16.68
CA ASP A 474 -2.96 -9.67 17.95
C ASP A 474 -2.52 -10.85 18.85
N TYR A 475 -2.56 -12.07 18.30
CA TYR A 475 -2.23 -13.27 19.05
C TYR A 475 -0.76 -13.32 19.47
N ILE A 476 0.18 -12.99 18.58
CA ILE A 476 1.60 -13.13 18.92
C ILE A 476 2.04 -12.10 19.96
N LEU A 477 1.48 -10.89 19.90
CA LEU A 477 1.73 -9.85 20.90
C LEU A 477 1.13 -10.24 22.25
N ASP A 478 -0.12 -10.71 22.29
CA ASP A 478 -0.75 -11.11 23.56
C ASP A 478 -0.08 -12.33 24.19
N GLN A 479 0.29 -13.32 23.38
CA GLN A 479 0.86 -14.58 23.87
C GLN A 479 2.32 -14.46 24.29
N LEU A 480 3.12 -13.67 23.59
CA LEU A 480 4.58 -13.61 23.79
C LEU A 480 5.03 -12.27 24.35
N ALA A 481 4.70 -11.16 23.68
CA ALA A 481 5.21 -9.85 24.08
C ALA A 481 4.65 -9.41 25.45
N TYR A 482 3.33 -9.44 25.60
CA TYR A 482 2.67 -8.94 26.81
C TYR A 482 2.90 -9.86 28.02
N THR A 483 2.95 -11.17 27.80
CA THR A 483 3.33 -12.13 28.85
C THR A 483 4.78 -11.95 29.29
N SER A 484 5.70 -11.66 28.37
CA SER A 484 7.10 -11.35 28.70
C SER A 484 7.19 -10.11 29.60
N VAL A 485 6.42 -9.05 29.29
CA VAL A 485 6.33 -7.86 30.15
C VAL A 485 5.76 -8.19 31.52
N ASP A 486 4.65 -8.92 31.58
CA ASP A 486 3.97 -9.24 32.85
C ASP A 486 4.82 -10.14 33.75
N ASN A 487 5.70 -10.96 33.17
CA ASN A 487 6.67 -11.78 33.89
C ASN A 487 7.94 -11.03 34.32
N GLY A 488 8.01 -9.72 34.05
CA GLY A 488 9.15 -8.88 34.44
C GLY A 488 10.45 -9.21 33.70
N ALA A 489 10.35 -9.61 32.43
CA ALA A 489 11.54 -9.82 31.60
C ALA A 489 12.38 -8.54 31.53
N ALA A 490 13.71 -8.70 31.60
CA ALA A 490 14.63 -7.58 31.49
C ALA A 490 14.58 -6.97 30.08
N VAL A 491 14.76 -5.65 30.01
CA VAL A 491 14.94 -4.93 28.75
C VAL A 491 16.20 -5.42 28.05
N ASN A 492 16.10 -5.67 26.75
CA ASN A 492 17.24 -5.97 25.90
C ASN A 492 17.92 -4.66 25.49
N GLU A 493 18.95 -4.26 26.23
CA GLU A 493 19.69 -3.01 26.01
C GLU A 493 20.33 -2.93 24.61
N ASP A 494 20.78 -4.05 24.04
CA ASP A 494 21.36 -4.08 22.69
C ASP A 494 20.30 -3.68 21.65
N LEU A 495 19.07 -4.19 21.80
CA LEU A 495 17.97 -3.88 20.90
C LEU A 495 17.52 -2.41 21.01
N ILE A 496 17.57 -1.82 22.21
CA ILE A 496 17.32 -0.39 22.39
C ILE A 496 18.45 0.43 21.77
N SER A 497 19.71 0.01 21.95
CA SER A 497 20.86 0.67 21.32
C SER A 497 20.78 0.62 19.79
N ASP A 498 20.40 -0.52 19.23
CA ASP A 498 20.18 -0.70 17.79
C ASP A 498 19.07 0.23 17.29
N PHE A 499 17.95 0.32 18.01
CA PHE A 499 16.87 1.27 17.71
C PHE A 499 17.39 2.72 17.71
N GLU A 500 18.05 3.17 18.76
CA GLU A 500 18.48 4.57 18.89
C GLU A 500 19.51 4.98 17.83
N ASN A 501 20.33 4.03 17.38
CA ASN A 501 21.39 4.26 16.38
C ASN A 501 21.02 3.80 14.97
N HIS A 502 19.77 3.36 14.75
CA HIS A 502 19.37 2.81 13.47
C HIS A 502 19.47 3.85 12.35
N LYS A 503 20.13 3.51 11.24
CA LYS A 503 20.38 4.45 10.14
C LYS A 503 19.11 4.91 9.43
N VAL A 504 18.02 4.13 9.51
CA VAL A 504 16.73 4.48 8.90
C VAL A 504 16.20 5.82 9.37
N HIS A 505 16.53 6.26 10.60
CA HIS A 505 16.08 7.56 11.10
C HIS A 505 16.51 8.70 10.18
N GLN A 506 17.72 8.64 9.63
CA GLN A 506 18.23 9.62 8.66
C GLN A 506 17.45 9.55 7.35
N ALA A 507 17.15 8.34 6.85
CA ALA A 507 16.36 8.16 5.63
C ALA A 507 14.92 8.69 5.79
N VAL A 508 14.30 8.48 6.95
CA VAL A 508 12.98 9.03 7.29
C VAL A 508 13.03 10.56 7.34
N GLU A 509 14.04 11.15 7.97
CA GLU A 509 14.23 12.60 8.00
C GLU A 509 14.35 13.20 6.60
N GLU A 510 15.07 12.56 5.68
CA GLU A 510 15.13 13.00 4.28
C GLU A 510 13.76 12.89 3.57
N CYS A 511 13.02 11.79 3.77
CA CYS A 511 11.66 11.68 3.23
C CYS A 511 10.71 12.76 3.80
N CYS A 512 10.82 13.10 5.09
CA CYS A 512 10.02 14.17 5.70
C CYS A 512 10.28 15.54 5.05
N LYS A 513 11.50 15.82 4.56
CA LYS A 513 11.81 17.06 3.82
C LYS A 513 11.19 17.10 2.42
N LEU A 514 10.88 15.93 1.84
CA LEU A 514 10.28 15.78 0.51
C LEU A 514 8.74 15.72 0.57
N ARG A 515 8.17 15.70 1.77
CA ARG A 515 6.73 15.65 2.01
C ARG A 515 6.03 16.91 1.47
N PRO A 516 4.78 16.81 1.00
CA PRO A 516 3.95 17.98 0.72
C PRO A 516 3.85 18.93 1.92
N ALA A 517 3.71 20.23 1.64
CA ALA A 517 3.47 21.25 2.66
C ALA A 517 2.05 21.18 3.28
N VAL A 518 1.22 20.22 2.86
CA VAL A 518 -0.19 20.11 3.25
C VAL A 518 -0.45 18.71 3.80
N ASP A 519 -1.03 18.67 5.00
CA ASP A 519 -1.57 17.46 5.60
C ASP A 519 -2.90 17.08 4.94
N ILE A 520 -3.16 15.78 4.84
CA ILE A 520 -4.43 15.28 4.32
C ILE A 520 -5.60 15.74 5.20
N SER A 521 -6.61 16.35 4.59
CA SER A 521 -7.83 16.78 5.29
C SER A 521 -9.01 15.90 4.92
N LEU A 522 -9.40 15.02 5.84
CA LEU A 522 -10.53 14.09 5.64
C LEU A 522 -11.90 14.77 5.79
N PHE A 523 -11.92 16.03 6.21
CA PHE A 523 -13.12 16.87 6.26
C PHE A 523 -13.32 17.69 4.98
N ALA A 524 -12.29 17.81 4.13
CA ALA A 524 -12.39 18.49 2.86
C ALA A 524 -13.27 17.70 1.89
N ALA A 525 -14.06 18.42 1.08
CA ALA A 525 -14.80 17.82 -0.02
C ALA A 525 -13.82 17.15 -1.00
N THR A 526 -14.19 15.98 -1.50
CA THR A 526 -13.43 15.28 -2.54
C THR A 526 -14.37 14.68 -3.56
N SER A 527 -13.92 14.59 -4.80
CA SER A 527 -14.69 14.02 -5.90
C SER A 527 -14.66 12.49 -5.95
N THR A 528 -13.74 11.83 -5.22
CA THR A 528 -13.74 10.36 -5.09
C THR A 528 -14.67 9.88 -4.00
N LYS A 529 -15.43 8.82 -4.26
CA LYS A 529 -16.20 8.16 -3.21
C LYS A 529 -15.29 7.33 -2.30
N GLU A 530 -15.64 7.35 -1.03
CA GLU A 530 -15.02 6.49 -0.02
C GLU A 530 -15.78 5.16 0.01
N ILE A 531 -15.05 4.06 -0.06
CA ILE A 531 -15.58 2.69 -0.10
C ILE A 531 -15.61 2.17 1.33
N VAL A 532 -16.82 2.04 1.89
CA VAL A 532 -17.03 1.32 3.16
C VAL A 532 -18.03 0.20 2.89
N ILE A 533 -17.71 -1.01 3.34
CA ILE A 533 -18.62 -2.15 3.22
C ILE A 533 -19.87 -1.84 4.07
N GLN A 534 -21.04 -1.75 3.41
CA GLN A 534 -22.32 -1.43 4.05
C GLN A 534 -22.94 -2.60 4.80
#